data_AF-A0A1E3PZ61-F1
#
_entry.id   AF-A0A1E3PZ61-F1
#
_cell.length_a   1.000
_cell.length_b   1.000
_cell.length_c   1.000
_cell.angle_alpha   90.00
_cell.angle_beta   90.00
_cell.angle_gamma   90.00
#
_symmetry.space_group_name_H-M   'P 1'
#
loop_
_entity.id
_entity.type
_entity.pdbx_description
1 polymer ?
#
loop_
_entity_poly.entity_id
_entity_poly.type
_entity_poly.pdbx_seq_one_letter_code
_entity_poly.pdbx_strand_id
1 'polypeptide(L)'
;MGYNQPSKGDQSEEKIQKAIVALEKKEFPSIRSAAHHFEVFKSTLTARMAGAKSRTKSHETYQILSNVEEKTLVRWITRLTATGYPATPALLKEMAEEIYSHFYIYIFTCINVIIVNETEISLTVQKWVIQLQVEMSIFTSLQSLVD
;
A
#
# COMPACT_ATOMS: atom_id res chain seq x y z
N MET A 1 -35.72 20.43 7.30
CA MET A 1 -34.50 19.60 7.56
C MET A 1 -33.31 20.28 6.90
N GLY A 2 -32.43 20.91 7.69
CA GLY A 2 -31.22 21.54 7.15
C GLY A 2 -30.19 20.46 6.80
N TYR A 3 -29.61 20.53 5.60
CA TYR A 3 -28.49 19.67 5.22
C TYR A 3 -27.21 20.28 5.79
N ASN A 4 -26.68 19.74 6.88
CA ASN A 4 -25.33 20.06 7.31
C ASN A 4 -24.37 19.47 6.25
N GLN A 5 -23.87 20.35 5.38
CA GLN A 5 -22.83 19.99 4.43
C GLN A 5 -21.53 19.83 5.24
N PRO A 6 -20.80 18.71 5.08
CA PRO A 6 -19.51 18.56 5.75
C PRO A 6 -18.56 19.66 5.26
N SER A 7 -17.66 20.13 6.12
CA SER A 7 -16.65 21.10 5.73
C SER A 7 -15.63 20.45 4.79
N LYS A 8 -15.01 21.25 3.90
CA LYS A 8 -13.96 20.77 2.99
C LYS A 8 -12.76 20.19 3.74
N GLY A 9 -12.51 20.65 4.98
CA GLY A 9 -11.46 20.15 5.86
C GLY A 9 -11.71 18.74 6.42
N ASP A 10 -12.95 18.28 6.47
CA ASP A 10 -13.32 17.00 7.12
C ASP A 10 -13.25 15.78 6.17
N GLN A 11 -12.87 16.00 4.91
CA GLN A 11 -12.79 14.96 3.87
C GLN A 11 -11.47 14.18 3.94
N SER A 12 -11.21 13.51 5.06
CA SER A 12 -10.06 12.58 5.14
C SER A 12 -10.29 11.37 4.22
N GLU A 13 -9.23 10.94 3.51
CA GLU A 13 -9.27 9.72 2.68
C GLU A 13 -9.71 8.48 3.47
N GLU A 14 -9.35 8.42 4.76
CA GLU A 14 -9.74 7.35 5.67
C GLU A 14 -11.26 7.24 5.86
N LYS A 15 -11.94 8.37 6.14
CA LYS A 15 -13.41 8.40 6.24
C LYS A 15 -14.08 7.97 4.94
N ILE A 16 -13.54 8.40 3.80
CA ILE A 16 -14.06 8.01 2.47
C ILE A 16 -13.90 6.50 2.27
N GLN A 17 -12.74 5.94 2.60
CA GLN A 17 -12.50 4.51 2.43
C GLN A 17 -13.33 3.66 3.40
N LYS A 18 -13.53 4.10 4.65
CA LYS A 18 -14.45 3.47 5.60
C LYS A 18 -15.90 3.48 5.09
N ALA A 19 -16.34 4.59 4.49
CA ALA A 19 -17.67 4.69 3.90
C ALA A 19 -17.86 3.74 2.70
N ILE A 20 -16.84 3.55 1.87
CA ILE A 20 -16.86 2.58 0.77
C ILE A 20 -16.99 1.15 1.32
N VAL A 21 -16.16 0.77 2.30
CA VAL A 21 -16.19 -0.57 2.91
C VAL A 21 -17.55 -0.86 3.54
N ALA A 22 -18.14 0.11 4.25
CA ALA A 22 -19.46 -0.05 4.85
C ALA A 22 -20.59 -0.20 3.81
N LEU A 23 -20.48 0.49 2.67
CA LEU A 23 -21.40 0.33 1.54
C LEU A 23 -21.25 -1.04 0.86
N GLU A 24 -20.02 -1.52 0.67
CA GLU A 24 -19.75 -2.85 0.12
C GLU A 24 -20.29 -3.96 1.03
N LYS A 25 -20.18 -3.79 2.35
CA LYS A 25 -20.78 -4.67 3.37
C LYS A 25 -22.31 -4.53 3.49
N LYS A 26 -22.94 -3.64 2.72
CA LYS A 26 -24.38 -3.33 2.76
C LYS A 26 -24.88 -2.89 4.15
N GLU A 27 -24.01 -2.29 4.97
CA GLU A 27 -24.36 -1.76 6.29
C GLU A 27 -25.27 -0.52 6.17
N PHE A 28 -25.20 0.17 5.03
CA PHE A 28 -26.03 1.33 4.72
C PHE A 28 -26.90 1.10 3.49
N PRO A 29 -28.18 1.54 3.51
CA PRO A 29 -29.11 1.33 2.40
C PRO A 29 -28.81 2.22 1.19
N SER A 30 -28.02 3.29 1.36
CA SER A 30 -27.73 4.23 0.27
C SER A 30 -26.38 4.93 0.44
N ILE A 31 -25.82 5.40 -0.69
CA ILE A 31 -24.64 6.27 -0.71
C ILE A 31 -24.88 7.54 0.13
N ARG A 32 -26.11 8.07 0.13
CA ARG A 32 -26.45 9.29 0.87
C ARG A 32 -26.44 9.07 2.38
N SER A 33 -26.95 7.94 2.85
CA SER A 33 -26.93 7.59 4.28
C SER A 33 -25.51 7.33 4.78
N ALA A 34 -24.69 6.62 4.00
CA ALA A 34 -23.28 6.43 4.32
C ALA A 34 -22.52 7.76 4.31
N ALA A 35 -22.74 8.61 3.30
CA ALA A 35 -22.13 9.93 3.23
C ALA A 35 -22.46 10.81 4.43
N HIS A 36 -23.71 10.78 4.90
CA HIS A 36 -24.12 11.50 6.10
C HIS A 36 -23.48 10.92 7.37
N HIS A 37 -23.47 9.60 7.53
CA HIS A 37 -22.91 8.93 8.70
C HIS A 37 -21.40 9.17 8.85
N PHE A 38 -20.65 9.13 7.75
CA PHE A 38 -19.20 9.33 7.74
C PHE A 38 -18.80 10.78 7.47
N GLU A 39 -19.75 11.72 7.40
CA GLU A 39 -19.51 13.15 7.16
C GLU A 39 -18.67 13.44 5.89
N VAL A 40 -18.89 12.65 4.84
CA VAL A 40 -18.20 12.80 3.55
C VAL A 40 -19.13 13.33 2.48
N PHE A 41 -18.60 14.10 1.52
CA PHE A 41 -19.43 14.59 0.42
C PHE A 41 -19.91 13.42 -0.45
N LYS A 42 -21.22 13.42 -0.74
CA LYS A 42 -21.83 12.43 -1.64
C LYS A 42 -21.12 12.38 -2.99
N SER A 43 -20.78 13.53 -3.57
CA SER A 43 -20.09 13.63 -4.86
C SER A 43 -18.73 12.94 -4.83
N THR A 44 -17.94 13.19 -3.79
CA THR A 44 -16.65 12.54 -3.56
C THR A 44 -16.79 11.03 -3.41
N LEU A 45 -17.71 10.57 -2.57
CA LEU A 45 -17.95 9.15 -2.37
C LEU A 45 -18.39 8.44 -3.66
N THR A 46 -19.24 9.09 -4.45
CA THR A 46 -19.70 8.59 -5.75
C THR A 46 -18.55 8.49 -6.75
N ALA A 47 -17.73 9.55 -6.86
CA ALA A 47 -16.56 9.56 -7.74
C ALA A 47 -15.56 8.47 -7.35
N ARG A 48 -15.32 8.27 -6.05
CA ARG A 48 -14.39 7.25 -5.54
C ARG A 48 -14.90 5.84 -5.84
N MET A 49 -16.21 5.59 -5.68
CA MET A 49 -16.85 4.33 -6.08
C MET A 49 -16.75 4.07 -7.58
N ALA A 50 -16.78 5.11 -8.41
CA ALA A 50 -16.56 5.02 -9.85
C ALA A 50 -15.08 4.80 -10.25
N GLY A 51 -14.17 4.70 -9.27
CA GLY A 51 -12.75 4.44 -9.51
C GLY A 51 -11.85 5.68 -9.53
N ALA A 52 -12.36 6.87 -9.17
CA ALA A 52 -11.51 8.04 -9.02
C ALA A 52 -10.43 7.80 -7.95
N LYS A 53 -9.17 8.05 -8.32
CA LYS A 53 -8.03 7.93 -7.42
C LYS A 53 -7.91 9.17 -6.54
N SER A 54 -7.50 8.97 -5.29
CA SER A 54 -7.09 10.07 -4.42
C SER A 54 -5.90 10.81 -5.00
N ARG A 55 -5.73 12.09 -4.67
CA ARG A 55 -4.60 12.90 -5.15
C ARG A 55 -3.27 12.21 -4.86
N THR A 56 -3.10 11.67 -3.66
CA THR A 56 -1.88 10.96 -3.23
C THR A 56 -1.64 9.71 -4.09
N LYS A 57 -2.66 8.86 -4.26
CA LYS A 57 -2.57 7.65 -5.10
C LYS A 57 -2.34 7.93 -6.58
N SER A 58 -2.85 9.05 -7.09
CA SER A 58 -2.60 9.45 -8.47
C SER A 58 -1.14 9.85 -8.70
N HIS A 59 -0.42 10.29 -7.67
CA HIS A 59 0.99 10.65 -7.78
C HIS A 59 1.91 9.44 -7.66
N GLU A 60 1.47 8.33 -7.04
CA GLU A 60 2.25 7.08 -6.91
C GLU A 60 2.77 6.57 -8.26
N THR A 61 1.98 6.70 -9.34
CA THR A 61 2.40 6.26 -10.68
C THR A 61 3.52 7.09 -11.30
N TYR A 62 3.81 8.27 -10.76
CA TYR A 62 4.88 9.14 -11.23
C TYR A 62 6.13 9.08 -10.33
N GLN A 63 6.08 8.35 -9.22
CA GLN A 63 7.22 8.19 -8.32
C GLN A 63 8.20 7.15 -8.88
N ILE A 64 9.50 7.44 -8.76
CA ILE A 64 10.58 6.52 -9.15
C ILE A 64 10.68 5.36 -8.15
N LEU A 65 10.57 5.67 -6.85
CA LEU A 65 10.46 4.69 -5.79
C LEU A 65 8.98 4.47 -5.48
N SER A 66 8.57 3.23 -5.36
CA SER A 66 7.29 2.85 -4.79
C SER A 66 7.20 3.27 -3.32
N ASN A 67 5.98 3.42 -2.81
CA ASN A 67 5.72 3.75 -1.40
C ASN A 67 6.41 2.76 -0.42
N VAL A 68 6.55 1.49 -0.81
CA VAL A 68 7.24 0.47 0.00
C VAL A 68 8.75 0.72 0.04
N GLU A 69 9.35 1.05 -1.10
CA GLU A 69 10.77 1.40 -1.21
C GLU A 69 11.06 2.70 -0.47
N GLU A 70 10.21 3.71 -0.60
CA GLU A 70 10.33 4.98 0.12
C GLU A 70 10.26 4.78 1.64
N LYS A 71 9.32 3.96 2.14
CA LYS A 71 9.25 3.59 3.57
C LYS A 71 10.51 2.88 4.04
N THR A 72 11.08 2.01 3.20
CA THR A 72 12.32 1.30 3.51
C THR A 72 13.49 2.28 3.61
N LEU A 73 13.58 3.22 2.66
CA LEU A 73 14.58 4.28 2.66
C LEU A 73 14.46 5.16 3.93
N VAL A 74 13.26 5.60 4.29
CA VAL A 74 13.02 6.38 5.53
C VAL A 74 13.48 5.61 6.78
N ARG A 75 13.20 4.30 6.85
CA ARG A 75 13.67 3.46 7.97
C ARG A 75 15.19 3.40 8.04
N TRP A 76 15.87 3.31 6.90
CA TRP A 76 17.34 3.29 6.83
C TRP A 76 17.93 4.64 7.26
N ILE A 77 17.36 5.75 6.78
CA ILE A 77 17.75 7.11 7.18
C ILE A 77 17.56 7.31 8.69
N THR A 78 16.44 6.86 9.24
CA THR A 78 16.15 6.98 10.67
C THR A 78 17.18 6.23 11.51
N ARG A 79 17.59 5.03 11.06
CA ARG A 79 18.65 4.25 11.73
C ARG A 79 20.03 4.91 11.59
N LEU A 80 20.34 5.46 10.42
CA LEU A 80 21.61 6.14 10.15
C LEU A 80 21.76 7.43 10.97
N THR A 81 20.69 8.21 11.08
CA THR A 81 20.70 9.45 11.87
C THR A 81 20.71 9.17 13.37
N ALA A 82 20.08 8.08 13.82
CA ALA A 82 20.15 7.63 15.20
C ALA A 82 21.57 7.24 15.66
N THR A 83 22.44 6.80 14.75
CA THR A 83 23.85 6.50 15.06
C THR A 83 24.75 7.74 15.04
N GLY A 84 24.17 8.94 14.83
CA GLY A 84 24.91 10.21 14.79
C GLY A 84 25.57 10.50 13.43
N TYR A 85 25.33 9.66 12.41
CA TYR A 85 25.82 9.91 11.06
C TYR A 85 24.87 10.85 10.30
N PRO A 86 25.39 11.91 9.65
CA PRO A 86 24.55 12.82 8.89
C PRO A 86 24.04 12.17 7.60
N ALA A 87 22.74 12.35 7.33
CA ALA A 87 22.12 11.91 6.09
C ALA A 87 22.44 12.89 4.95
N THR A 88 23.61 12.75 4.32
CA THR A 88 24.03 13.58 3.19
C THR A 88 23.22 13.26 1.93
N PRO A 89 22.79 14.24 1.11
CA PRO A 89 22.00 13.99 -0.09
C PRO A 89 22.62 12.98 -1.08
N ALA A 90 23.95 12.96 -1.20
CA ALA A 90 24.66 11.98 -2.03
C ALA A 90 24.46 10.54 -1.53
N LEU A 91 24.64 10.32 -0.23
CA LEU A 91 24.43 9.02 0.41
C LEU A 91 22.96 8.59 0.34
N LEU A 92 22.02 9.52 0.50
CA LEU A 92 20.58 9.24 0.34
C LEU A 92 20.25 8.73 -1.07
N LYS A 93 20.88 9.30 -2.09
CA LYS A 93 20.70 8.90 -3.48
C LYS A 93 21.25 7.50 -3.72
N GLU A 94 22.46 7.21 -3.24
CA GLU A 94 23.07 5.86 -3.35
C GLU A 94 22.20 4.79 -2.65
N MET A 95 21.72 5.06 -1.44
CA MET A 95 20.82 4.15 -0.72
C MET A 95 19.51 3.93 -1.48
N ALA A 96 18.94 4.98 -2.09
CA ALA A 96 17.72 4.87 -2.87
C ALA A 96 17.93 4.01 -4.14
N GLU A 97 19.06 4.19 -4.83
CA GLU A 97 19.44 3.39 -6.00
C GLU A 97 19.67 1.92 -5.65
N GLU A 98 20.29 1.64 -4.50
CA GLU A 98 20.50 0.28 -4.00
C GLU A 98 19.17 -0.43 -3.71
N ILE A 99 18.24 0.26 -3.02
CA ILE A 99 16.89 -0.26 -2.77
C ILE A 99 16.19 -0.57 -4.10
N TYR A 100 16.17 0.39 -5.03
CA TYR A 100 15.52 0.21 -6.32
C TYR A 100 16.11 -0.97 -7.11
N SER A 101 17.44 -1.09 -7.15
CA SER A 101 18.14 -2.19 -7.83
C SER A 101 17.79 -3.55 -7.21
N HIS A 102 17.83 -3.65 -5.88
CA HIS A 102 17.57 -4.90 -5.17
C HIS A 102 16.12 -5.38 -5.38
N PHE A 103 15.14 -4.49 -5.29
CA PHE A 103 13.73 -4.82 -5.52
C PHE A 103 13.48 -5.23 -6.98
N TYR A 104 14.12 -4.57 -7.95
CA TYR A 104 14.01 -4.94 -9.35
C TYR A 104 14.57 -6.35 -9.64
N ILE A 105 15.77 -6.66 -9.12
CA ILE A 105 16.39 -7.99 -9.28
C ILE A 105 15.54 -9.06 -8.60
N TYR A 106 15.01 -8.79 -7.40
CA TYR A 106 14.16 -9.74 -6.68
C TYR A 106 12.86 -10.01 -7.45
N ILE A 107 12.17 -8.99 -7.94
CA ILE A 107 10.96 -9.15 -8.75
C ILE A 107 11.29 -9.91 -10.05
N PHE A 108 12.37 -9.55 -10.75
CA PHE A 108 12.80 -10.23 -11.96
C PHE A 108 13.12 -11.70 -11.71
N THR A 109 13.84 -12.03 -10.63
CA THR A 109 14.14 -13.42 -10.30
C THR A 109 12.89 -14.19 -9.88
N CYS A 110 12.01 -13.62 -9.06
CA CYS A 110 10.74 -14.23 -8.70
C CYS A 110 9.84 -14.50 -9.92
N ILE A 111 9.73 -13.55 -10.86
CA ILE A 111 8.95 -13.72 -12.09
C ILE A 111 9.57 -14.80 -12.98
N ASN A 112 10.90 -14.79 -13.17
CA ASN A 112 11.56 -15.83 -13.96
C ASN A 112 11.40 -17.22 -13.33
N VAL A 113 11.48 -17.33 -11.99
CA VAL A 113 11.22 -18.58 -11.27
C VAL A 113 9.76 -18.99 -11.43
N ILE A 114 8.79 -18.07 -11.41
CA ILE A 114 7.37 -18.40 -11.61
C ILE A 114 7.10 -18.85 -13.07
N ILE A 115 7.70 -18.19 -14.07
CA ILE A 115 7.51 -18.51 -15.50
C ILE A 115 8.20 -19.83 -15.89
N VAL A 116 9.40 -20.11 -15.37
CA VAL A 116 10.12 -21.37 -15.65
C VAL A 116 9.45 -22.56 -14.97
N ASN A 117 8.61 -22.31 -13.96
CA ASN A 117 8.04 -23.35 -13.11
C ASN A 117 6.67 -23.93 -13.55
N GLU A 118 6.17 -23.61 -14.74
CA GLU A 118 4.93 -24.25 -15.24
C GLU A 118 5.15 -25.56 -15.99
N THR A 119 6.39 -25.97 -16.33
CA THR A 119 6.56 -27.18 -17.16
C THR A 119 7.48 -28.29 -16.65
N GLU A 120 8.31 -28.12 -15.60
CA GLU A 120 9.03 -29.27 -14.99
C GLU A 120 9.90 -28.81 -13.78
N ILE A 121 9.40 -28.92 -12.53
CA ILE A 121 10.31 -28.87 -11.36
C ILE A 121 10.09 -30.02 -10.41
N SER A 122 11.20 -30.59 -9.98
CA SER A 122 11.32 -31.63 -8.97
C SER A 122 10.55 -31.30 -7.67
N LEU A 123 9.92 -32.33 -7.09
CA LEU A 123 9.11 -32.29 -5.87
C LEU A 123 9.84 -31.63 -4.68
N THR A 124 11.17 -31.64 -4.67
CA THR A 124 11.99 -31.01 -3.62
C THR A 124 11.87 -29.48 -3.66
N VAL A 125 11.84 -28.89 -4.85
CA VAL A 125 11.72 -27.43 -5.02
C VAL A 125 10.29 -26.96 -4.72
N GLN A 126 9.30 -27.75 -5.12
CA GLN A 126 7.89 -27.51 -4.76
C GLN A 126 7.71 -27.43 -3.25
N LYS A 127 8.38 -28.33 -2.50
CA LYS A 127 8.35 -28.32 -1.03
C LYS A 127 8.95 -27.03 -0.45
N TRP A 128 10.06 -26.54 -1.01
CA TRP A 128 10.67 -25.27 -0.58
C TRP A 128 9.81 -24.04 -0.92
N VAL A 129 9.19 -24.01 -2.10
CA VAL A 129 8.30 -22.92 -2.52
C VAL A 129 7.06 -22.84 -1.63
N ILE A 130 6.45 -24.00 -1.31
CA ILE A 130 5.31 -24.05 -0.39
C ILE A 130 5.73 -23.61 1.02
N GLN A 131 6.91 -24.01 1.48
CA GLN A 131 7.43 -23.60 2.78
C GLN A 131 7.63 -22.07 2.87
N LEU A 132 8.24 -21.47 1.84
CA LEU A 132 8.42 -20.02 1.75
C LEU A 132 7.08 -19.28 1.67
N GLN A 133 6.10 -19.82 0.95
CA GLN A 133 4.76 -19.22 0.87
C GLN A 133 4.03 -19.24 2.22
N VAL A 134 4.19 -20.30 3.00
CA VAL A 134 3.64 -20.42 4.35
C VAL A 134 4.32 -19.45 5.31
N GLU A 135 5.65 -19.35 5.28
CA GLU A 135 6.40 -18.42 6.13
C GLU A 135 6.06 -16.95 5.83
N MET A 136 5.90 -16.59 4.55
CA MET A 136 5.47 -15.26 4.14
C MET A 136 4.02 -14.95 4.56
N SER A 137 3.13 -15.95 4.57
CA SER A 137 1.74 -15.79 5.01
C SER A 137 1.61 -15.64 6.54
N ILE A 138 2.50 -16.32 7.29
CA ILE A 138 2.59 -16.16 8.75
C ILE A 138 3.14 -14.77 9.08
N PHE A 139 4.15 -14.29 8.34
CA PHE A 139 4.71 -12.97 8.55
C PHE A 139 3.69 -11.85 8.28
N THR A 140 2.88 -11.95 7.22
CA THR A 140 1.83 -10.97 6.93
C THR A 140 0.70 -10.99 7.95
N SER A 141 0.35 -12.16 8.49
CA SER A 141 -0.66 -12.31 9.55
C SER A 141 -0.19 -11.79 10.91
N LEU A 142 1.12 -11.86 11.19
CA LEU A 142 1.69 -11.29 12.40
C LEU A 142 1.82 -9.76 12.30
N GLN A 143 2.09 -9.22 11.11
CA GLN A 143 2.16 -7.78 10.89
C GLN A 143 0.79 -7.10 11.04
N SER A 144 -0.31 -7.77 10.69
CA SER A 144 -1.68 -7.25 10.86
C SER A 144 -2.24 -7.34 12.28
N LEU A 145 -1.52 -7.99 13.21
CA LEU A 145 -1.91 -8.11 14.62
C LEU A 145 -1.18 -7.10 15.52
N VAL A 146 -0.17 -6.41 14.98
CA VAL A 146 0.65 -5.40 15.69
C VAL A 146 0.24 -3.96 15.33
N ASP A 147 -0.67 -3.79 14.36
CA ASP A 147 -1.37 -2.54 14.03
C ASP A 147 -2.80 -2.54 14.59
#